data_AF-A0A1B8FTA9-F1
#
_entry.id   AF-A0A1B8FTA9-F1
#
_cell.length_a   1.000
_cell.length_b   1.000
_cell.length_c   1.000
_cell.angle_alpha   90.00
_cell.angle_beta   90.00
_cell.angle_gamma   90.00
#
_symmetry.space_group_name_H-M   'P 1'
#
loop_
_entity.id
_entity.type
_entity.pdbx_description
1 polymer ?
#
loop_
_entity_poly.entity_id
_entity_poly.type
_entity_poly.pdbx_seq_one_letter_code
_entity_poly.pdbx_strand_id
1 'polypeptide(L)'
;MFTFQTQLQNAEEHRLDDSVVDRSSQNQLLAREQRLDGQTHRKQLTQPSIKSYGHLEKRWRERGEMSRKGVFLSNSWAPKEFHSLYIETELVNTHGVEDALREKDLVDSVDFFQLLQYLWTHDSYDFQHPRYRSQIAFLIQIMAYTGARPGTIVVSSAYAKSNDSLKYKDFELLLMPACDGPELVLKVTLRLAKGRRNFARATVVTLHEDRKCRGQCPITMFLGFAFADQAFENLHPRQLGHLKIGEHGHLPLKFKESMLEVPVCRVYSEGAISLIKAVTYDVLRNQANQLGQRLGLQAVLRPYNFRRGTANAIAGKITAEQYTKLLNHTTKTSAEYYASNEVRVDSQNLFLQAAQETERLDKMQGMNFYKQSHAPASLPHSENQKILNDPEYKRLETIESDVLNEVA
;
A
#
# COMPACT_ATOMS: atom_id res chain seq x y z
N MET A 1 0.18 54.15 28.87
CA MET A 1 -1.25 53.96 28.57
C MET A 1 -1.83 55.26 28.01
N PHE A 2 -1.26 55.80 26.91
CA PHE A 2 -1.73 57.02 26.22
C PHE A 2 -1.15 57.12 24.80
N THR A 3 -1.19 56.03 24.04
CA THR A 3 -0.75 56.00 22.63
C THR A 3 -1.55 55.02 21.77
N PHE A 4 -2.70 54.55 22.26
CA PHE A 4 -3.57 53.61 21.53
C PHE A 4 -4.96 54.18 21.19
N GLN A 5 -5.33 55.37 21.69
CA GLN A 5 -6.62 55.99 21.38
C GLN A 5 -6.62 56.88 20.14
N THR A 6 -5.47 57.35 19.68
CA THR A 6 -5.38 58.28 18.53
C THR A 6 -5.39 57.58 17.17
N GLN A 7 -5.21 56.25 17.11
CA GLN A 7 -5.28 55.49 15.86
C GLN A 7 -6.69 54.97 15.53
N LEU A 8 -7.61 54.97 16.50
CA LEU A 8 -8.99 54.51 16.29
C LEU A 8 -9.92 55.63 15.77
N GLN A 9 -9.66 56.90 16.09
CA GLN A 9 -10.47 58.02 15.59
C GLN A 9 -10.17 58.41 14.13
N ASN A 10 -8.93 58.24 13.66
CA ASN A 10 -8.59 58.52 12.24
C ASN A 10 -9.06 57.43 11.27
N ALA A 11 -9.54 56.28 11.77
CA ALA A 11 -10.08 55.19 10.95
C ALA A 11 -11.60 55.30 10.72
N GLU A 12 -12.31 56.14 11.48
CA GLU A 12 -13.76 56.30 11.36
C GLU A 12 -14.17 57.44 10.42
N GLU A 13 -13.32 58.46 10.21
CA GLU A 13 -13.61 59.55 9.25
C GLU A 13 -13.37 59.16 7.78
N HIS A 14 -12.59 58.11 7.50
CA HIS A 14 -12.39 57.61 6.13
C HIS A 14 -13.43 56.57 5.68
N ARG A 15 -14.39 56.20 6.55
CA ARG A 15 -15.40 55.16 6.23
C ARG A 15 -16.70 55.66 5.60
N LEU A 16 -16.85 56.97 5.42
CA LEU A 16 -18.14 57.55 4.98
C LEU A 16 -18.23 57.89 3.49
N ASP A 17 -17.14 57.78 2.70
CA ASP A 17 -17.15 58.11 1.27
C ASP A 17 -17.05 56.89 0.31
N ASP A 18 -16.72 55.70 0.83
CA ASP A 18 -16.62 54.46 0.02
C ASP A 18 -17.98 53.76 -0.23
N SER A 19 -19.06 54.23 0.40
CA SER A 19 -20.38 53.59 0.33
C SER A 19 -21.15 53.84 -0.97
N VAL A 20 -20.74 54.82 -1.77
CA VAL A 20 -21.41 55.21 -3.03
C VAL A 20 -20.80 54.48 -4.24
N VAL A 21 -19.50 54.16 -4.18
CA VAL A 21 -18.79 53.46 -5.28
C VAL A 21 -19.13 51.96 -5.31
N ASP A 22 -19.36 51.35 -4.14
CA ASP A 22 -19.68 49.91 -4.00
C ASP A 22 -21.07 49.55 -4.55
N ARG A 23 -22.07 50.43 -4.39
CA ARG A 23 -23.43 50.19 -4.92
C ARG A 23 -23.50 50.20 -6.45
N SER A 24 -22.66 50.98 -7.13
CA SER A 24 -22.62 51.00 -8.60
C SER A 24 -22.01 49.70 -9.16
N SER A 25 -20.98 49.19 -8.48
CA SER A 25 -20.28 47.95 -8.83
C SER A 25 -21.13 46.72 -8.55
N GLN A 26 -21.86 46.69 -7.42
CA GLN A 26 -22.83 45.64 -7.11
C GLN A 26 -24.01 45.62 -8.09
N ASN A 27 -24.55 46.78 -8.48
CA ASN A 27 -25.62 46.84 -9.49
C ASN A 27 -25.16 46.41 -10.89
N GLN A 28 -23.89 46.65 -11.24
CA GLN A 28 -23.30 46.14 -12.49
C GLN A 28 -23.06 44.62 -12.44
N LEU A 29 -22.69 44.06 -11.29
CA LEU A 29 -22.55 42.62 -11.08
C LEU A 29 -23.90 41.90 -11.13
N LEU A 30 -24.93 42.43 -10.46
CA LEU A 30 -26.31 41.92 -10.52
C LEU A 30 -26.91 42.01 -11.93
N ALA A 31 -26.64 43.08 -12.68
CA ALA A 31 -27.06 43.19 -14.09
C ALA A 31 -26.29 42.27 -15.06
N ARG A 32 -25.13 41.75 -14.63
CA ARG A 32 -24.32 40.76 -15.37
C ARG A 32 -24.78 39.34 -15.05
N GLU A 33 -25.12 39.06 -13.79
CA GLU A 33 -25.76 37.82 -13.35
C GLU A 33 -27.14 37.64 -13.96
N GLN A 34 -27.99 38.67 -14.00
CA GLN A 34 -29.31 38.61 -14.66
C GLN A 34 -29.22 38.41 -16.19
N ARG A 35 -28.14 38.91 -16.83
CA ARG A 35 -27.86 38.64 -18.26
C ARG A 35 -27.36 37.21 -18.50
N LEU A 36 -26.59 36.66 -17.57
CA LEU A 36 -26.14 35.26 -17.60
C LEU A 36 -27.31 34.31 -17.32
N ASP A 37 -28.19 34.61 -16.37
CA ASP A 37 -29.41 33.83 -16.12
C ASP A 37 -30.38 33.88 -17.31
N GLY A 38 -30.53 35.03 -17.96
CA GLY A 38 -31.33 35.16 -19.20
C GLY A 38 -30.78 34.37 -20.40
N GLN A 39 -29.44 34.25 -20.51
CA GLN A 39 -28.80 33.41 -21.54
C GLN A 39 -28.82 31.92 -21.19
N THR A 40 -28.75 31.58 -19.90
CA THR A 40 -28.87 30.19 -19.42
C THR A 40 -30.31 29.69 -19.56
N HIS A 41 -31.31 30.55 -19.33
CA HIS A 41 -32.73 30.23 -19.51
C HIS A 41 -33.19 30.16 -20.97
N ARG A 42 -32.51 30.80 -21.93
CA ARG A 42 -32.80 30.60 -23.37
C ARG A 42 -32.23 29.31 -23.96
N LYS A 43 -31.39 28.58 -23.23
CA LYS A 43 -30.92 27.22 -23.61
C LYS A 43 -31.66 26.08 -22.88
N GLN A 44 -32.66 26.37 -22.06
CA GLN A 44 -33.42 25.38 -21.29
C GLN A 44 -34.92 25.27 -21.67
N LEU A 45 -35.26 25.47 -22.94
CA LEU A 45 -36.62 25.23 -23.46
C LEU A 45 -36.66 24.15 -24.54
N THR A 46 -35.93 23.06 -24.33
CA THR A 46 -36.30 21.76 -24.89
C THR A 46 -36.54 20.81 -23.72
N GLN A 47 -37.81 20.44 -23.53
CA GLN A 47 -38.19 19.43 -22.54
C GLN A 47 -37.33 18.17 -22.76
N PRO A 48 -36.67 17.63 -21.72
CA PRO A 48 -36.09 16.31 -21.83
C PRO A 48 -37.26 15.33 -21.98
N SER A 49 -37.47 14.85 -23.21
CA SER A 49 -38.45 13.79 -23.44
C SER A 49 -38.08 12.62 -22.54
N ILE A 50 -39.01 12.19 -21.69
CA ILE A 50 -38.95 10.92 -20.97
C ILE A 50 -38.88 9.82 -22.03
N LYS A 51 -37.67 9.48 -22.48
CA LYS A 51 -37.40 8.31 -23.30
C LYS A 51 -36.87 7.23 -22.36
N SER A 52 -37.82 6.41 -21.94
CA SER A 52 -37.68 5.03 -21.44
C SER A 52 -36.71 4.79 -20.28
N TYR A 53 -37.22 5.03 -19.07
CA TYR A 53 -36.75 4.35 -17.84
C TYR A 53 -36.80 2.81 -17.92
N GLY A 54 -37.40 2.22 -18.96
CA GLY A 54 -37.42 0.77 -19.20
C GLY A 54 -36.08 0.15 -19.67
N HIS A 55 -35.06 0.94 -20.03
CA HIS A 55 -33.77 0.39 -20.48
C HIS A 55 -32.72 0.25 -19.37
N LEU A 56 -32.84 0.93 -18.24
CA LEU A 56 -31.86 0.84 -17.16
C LEU A 56 -32.00 -0.45 -16.37
N GLU A 57 -33.22 -0.83 -15.94
CA GLU A 57 -33.46 -2.13 -15.31
C GLU A 57 -33.16 -3.30 -16.25
N LYS A 58 -33.47 -3.15 -17.54
CA LYS A 58 -33.12 -4.13 -18.57
C LYS A 58 -31.60 -4.24 -18.74
N ARG A 59 -30.87 -3.12 -18.80
CA ARG A 59 -29.40 -3.09 -18.80
C ARG A 59 -28.77 -3.61 -17.52
N TRP A 60 -29.40 -3.45 -16.36
CA TRP A 60 -28.92 -4.03 -15.09
C TRP A 60 -29.19 -5.53 -15.02
N ARG A 61 -30.33 -6.01 -15.52
CA ARG A 61 -30.60 -7.45 -15.73
C ARG A 61 -29.67 -8.04 -16.78
N GLU A 62 -29.41 -7.35 -17.89
CA GLU A 62 -28.46 -7.75 -18.93
C GLU A 62 -27.01 -7.70 -18.43
N ARG A 63 -26.63 -6.75 -17.56
CA ARG A 63 -25.32 -6.75 -16.86
C ARG A 63 -25.21 -7.88 -15.84
N GLY A 64 -26.31 -8.18 -15.14
CA GLY A 64 -26.42 -9.29 -14.21
C GLY A 64 -26.40 -10.65 -14.93
N GLU A 65 -26.99 -10.74 -16.11
CA GLU A 65 -26.97 -11.89 -17.00
C GLU A 65 -25.63 -12.03 -17.73
N MET A 66 -24.97 -10.95 -18.13
CA MET A 66 -23.59 -10.95 -18.62
C MET A 66 -22.59 -11.30 -17.53
N SER A 67 -22.80 -10.85 -16.28
CA SER A 67 -22.00 -11.31 -15.15
C SER A 67 -22.27 -12.78 -14.85
N ARG A 68 -23.52 -13.26 -14.93
CA ARG A 68 -23.83 -14.69 -14.76
C ARG A 68 -23.24 -15.53 -15.90
N LYS A 69 -23.40 -15.14 -17.17
CA LYS A 69 -22.83 -15.84 -18.34
C LYS A 69 -21.30 -15.73 -18.41
N GLY A 70 -20.73 -14.59 -18.02
CA GLY A 70 -19.28 -14.37 -17.92
C GLY A 70 -18.64 -15.11 -16.74
N VAL A 71 -19.37 -15.27 -15.62
CA VAL A 71 -18.96 -16.13 -14.50
C VAL A 71 -19.06 -17.62 -14.86
N PHE A 72 -19.99 -17.99 -15.76
CA PHE A 72 -20.06 -19.35 -16.31
C PHE A 72 -18.91 -19.68 -17.29
N LEU A 73 -18.34 -18.68 -17.98
CA LEU A 73 -17.18 -18.89 -18.87
C LEU A 73 -15.82 -18.65 -18.19
N SER A 74 -15.77 -17.92 -17.06
CA SER A 74 -14.53 -17.76 -16.29
C SER A 74 -14.18 -18.98 -15.44
N ASN A 75 -15.07 -19.96 -15.34
CA ASN A 75 -14.82 -21.23 -14.70
C ASN A 75 -14.77 -22.33 -15.76
N SER A 76 -13.54 -22.61 -16.19
CA SER A 76 -13.11 -23.80 -16.96
C SER A 76 -13.41 -23.79 -18.48
N TRP A 77 -12.33 -23.88 -19.26
CA TRP A 77 -12.25 -24.41 -20.65
C TRP A 77 -12.31 -23.50 -21.90
N ALA A 78 -12.31 -22.17 -21.84
CA ALA A 78 -12.11 -21.34 -23.05
C ALA A 78 -10.68 -20.75 -23.15
N PRO A 79 -9.95 -20.94 -24.27
CA PRO A 79 -8.68 -20.26 -24.50
C PRO A 79 -8.87 -18.74 -24.46
N LYS A 80 -7.94 -18.00 -23.83
CA LYS A 80 -7.97 -16.52 -23.74
C LYS A 80 -8.23 -15.82 -25.08
N GLU A 81 -7.74 -16.41 -26.16
CA GLU A 81 -7.89 -15.93 -27.54
C GLU A 81 -9.36 -15.87 -27.96
N PHE A 82 -10.18 -16.84 -27.56
CA PHE A 82 -11.60 -16.89 -27.91
C PHE A 82 -12.41 -15.79 -27.21
N HIS A 83 -12.05 -15.47 -25.96
CA HIS A 83 -12.66 -14.38 -25.20
C HIS A 83 -12.30 -13.00 -25.77
N SER A 84 -11.04 -12.80 -26.16
CA SER A 84 -10.60 -11.54 -26.80
C SER A 84 -11.33 -11.34 -28.11
N LEU A 85 -11.39 -12.38 -28.95
CA LEU A 85 -12.04 -12.31 -30.26
C LEU A 85 -13.53 -11.98 -30.14
N TYR A 86 -14.25 -12.61 -29.20
CA TYR A 86 -15.67 -12.31 -28.99
C TYR A 86 -15.92 -10.88 -28.50
N ILE A 87 -15.05 -10.35 -27.64
CA ILE A 87 -15.14 -8.96 -27.16
C ILE A 87 -14.85 -7.99 -28.29
N GLU A 88 -13.78 -8.24 -29.06
CA GLU A 88 -13.29 -7.36 -30.12
C GLU A 88 -14.16 -7.40 -31.40
N THR A 89 -14.97 -8.44 -31.58
CA THR A 89 -15.80 -8.61 -32.78
C THR A 89 -17.29 -8.54 -32.46
N GLU A 90 -17.85 -9.57 -31.83
CA GLU A 90 -19.29 -9.70 -31.59
C GLU A 90 -19.83 -8.56 -30.73
N LEU A 91 -19.22 -8.29 -29.57
CA LEU A 91 -19.72 -7.25 -28.65
C LEU A 91 -19.59 -5.83 -29.23
N VAL A 92 -18.49 -5.53 -29.92
CA VAL A 92 -18.31 -4.25 -30.64
C VAL A 92 -19.40 -4.09 -31.70
N ASN A 93 -19.61 -5.12 -32.53
CA ASN A 93 -20.54 -5.05 -33.67
C ASN A 93 -22.02 -5.06 -33.27
N THR A 94 -22.41 -5.83 -32.25
CA THR A 94 -23.83 -5.97 -31.85
C THR A 94 -24.29 -4.93 -30.82
N HIS A 95 -23.38 -4.41 -30.01
CA HIS A 95 -23.74 -3.53 -28.90
C HIS A 95 -23.07 -2.16 -28.94
N GLY A 96 -22.28 -1.86 -29.98
CA GLY A 96 -21.61 -0.56 -30.14
C GLY A 96 -20.68 -0.25 -28.97
N VAL A 97 -20.03 -1.28 -28.42
CA VAL A 97 -19.10 -1.13 -27.30
C VAL A 97 -17.76 -0.71 -27.87
N GLU A 98 -17.23 0.42 -27.42
CA GLU A 98 -15.90 0.88 -27.80
C GLU A 98 -14.86 0.43 -26.77
N ASP A 99 -13.68 0.02 -27.24
CA ASP A 99 -12.52 -0.20 -26.38
C ASP A 99 -11.94 1.17 -25.98
N ALA A 100 -12.57 1.80 -25.00
CA ALA A 100 -12.12 3.07 -24.47
C ALA A 100 -10.93 2.84 -23.52
N LEU A 101 -9.77 3.39 -23.88
CA LEU A 101 -8.64 3.47 -22.97
C LEU A 101 -9.03 4.29 -21.74
N ARG A 102 -9.21 3.61 -20.61
CA ARG A 102 -9.39 4.28 -19.33
C ARG A 102 -8.11 5.04 -18.97
N GLU A 103 -8.24 6.32 -18.63
CA GLU A 103 -7.14 7.13 -18.09
C GLU A 103 -6.46 6.42 -16.92
N LYS A 104 -5.12 6.45 -16.93
CA LYS A 104 -4.28 5.73 -15.99
C LYS A 104 -3.63 6.69 -15.02
N ASP A 105 -4.44 7.27 -14.14
CA ASP A 105 -3.93 8.10 -13.04
C ASP A 105 -2.91 7.34 -12.20
N LEU A 106 -2.01 8.08 -11.59
CA LEU A 106 -1.03 7.60 -10.62
C LEU A 106 -1.09 8.46 -9.36
N VAL A 107 -0.46 7.99 -8.30
CA VAL A 107 -0.20 8.79 -7.09
C VAL A 107 1.29 9.05 -7.08
N ASP A 108 1.70 10.31 -7.18
CA ASP A 108 3.10 10.69 -7.00
C ASP A 108 3.44 10.98 -5.53
N SER A 109 4.64 11.52 -5.26
CA SER A 109 5.06 11.86 -3.89
C SER A 109 4.25 13.02 -3.29
N VAL A 110 3.74 13.94 -4.10
CA VAL A 110 2.95 15.09 -3.66
C VAL A 110 1.56 14.63 -3.27
N ASP A 111 0.90 13.85 -4.13
CA ASP A 111 -0.39 13.21 -3.84
C ASP A 111 -0.30 12.35 -2.58
N PHE A 112 0.76 11.55 -2.47
CA PHE A 112 1.02 10.71 -1.30
C PHE A 112 1.13 11.53 -0.01
N PHE A 113 1.88 12.63 -0.04
CA PHE A 113 2.01 13.53 1.10
C PHE A 113 0.65 14.11 1.50
N GLN A 114 -0.11 14.63 0.52
CA GLN A 114 -1.42 15.23 0.77
C GLN A 114 -2.41 14.21 1.35
N LEU A 115 -2.42 12.98 0.83
CA LEU A 115 -3.27 11.90 1.34
C LEU A 115 -2.97 11.60 2.82
N LEU A 116 -1.69 11.45 3.17
CA LEU A 116 -1.31 11.18 4.56
C LEU A 116 -1.54 12.39 5.46
N GLN A 117 -1.19 13.60 5.01
CA GLN A 117 -1.44 14.83 5.77
C GLN A 117 -2.93 14.97 6.06
N TYR A 118 -3.79 14.89 5.03
CA TYR A 118 -5.23 14.95 5.20
C TYR A 118 -5.74 13.89 6.18
N LEU A 119 -5.35 12.63 5.99
CA LEU A 119 -5.75 11.51 6.86
C LEU A 119 -5.43 11.76 8.34
N TRP A 120 -4.30 12.41 8.62
CA TRP A 120 -3.85 12.68 9.99
C TRP A 120 -4.39 13.97 10.60
N THR A 121 -4.50 15.05 9.83
CA THR A 121 -4.74 16.38 10.39
C THR A 121 -6.11 16.96 10.08
N HIS A 122 -6.78 16.51 9.02
CA HIS A 122 -8.01 17.11 8.53
C HIS A 122 -9.18 16.13 8.43
N ASP A 123 -8.92 14.82 8.34
CA ASP A 123 -9.95 13.82 8.12
C ASP A 123 -10.83 13.63 9.36
N SER A 124 -11.97 14.31 9.35
CA SER A 124 -13.01 14.26 10.38
C SER A 124 -13.85 12.97 10.32
N TYR A 125 -13.54 12.05 9.40
CA TYR A 125 -14.25 10.77 9.29
C TYR A 125 -14.15 9.96 10.58
N ASP A 126 -15.31 9.54 11.08
CA ASP A 126 -15.41 8.70 12.26
C ASP A 126 -15.23 7.22 11.86
N PHE A 127 -14.09 6.66 12.25
CA PHE A 127 -13.77 5.26 11.99
C PHE A 127 -14.37 4.37 13.07
N GLN A 128 -14.92 3.21 12.67
CA GLN A 128 -15.44 2.19 13.60
C GLN A 128 -14.45 1.77 14.68
N HIS A 129 -13.14 1.91 14.41
CA HIS A 129 -12.07 1.67 15.36
C HIS A 129 -10.85 2.54 15.02
N PRO A 130 -10.16 3.14 16.01
CA PRO A 130 -9.01 4.04 15.78
C PRO A 130 -7.89 3.43 14.93
N ARG A 131 -7.68 2.11 15.03
CA ARG A 131 -6.71 1.36 14.22
C ARG A 131 -6.89 1.55 12.70
N TYR A 132 -8.10 1.83 12.21
CA TYR A 132 -8.34 1.97 10.77
C TYR A 132 -7.57 3.13 10.15
N ARG A 133 -7.50 4.29 10.81
CA ARG A 133 -6.75 5.45 10.30
C ARG A 133 -5.28 5.07 10.10
N SER A 134 -4.66 4.45 11.10
CA SER A 134 -3.28 3.95 11.02
C SER A 134 -3.13 2.85 9.95
N GLN A 135 -4.07 1.90 9.83
CA GLN A 135 -4.02 0.84 8.81
C GLN A 135 -4.10 1.41 7.39
N ILE A 136 -4.95 2.41 7.16
CA ILE A 136 -5.04 3.08 5.86
C ILE A 136 -3.71 3.78 5.54
N ALA A 137 -3.13 4.51 6.51
CA ALA A 137 -1.82 5.14 6.36
C ALA A 137 -0.74 4.11 6.00
N PHE A 138 -0.67 3.00 6.74
CA PHE A 138 0.30 1.93 6.48
C PHE A 138 0.09 1.26 5.12
N LEU A 139 -1.15 0.99 4.71
CA LEU A 139 -1.45 0.38 3.42
C LEU A 139 -1.03 1.32 2.27
N ILE A 140 -1.25 2.62 2.39
CA ILE A 140 -0.77 3.65 1.45
C ILE A 140 0.76 3.60 1.37
N GLN A 141 1.45 3.63 2.52
CA GLN A 141 2.91 3.60 2.62
C GLN A 141 3.50 2.30 2.02
N ILE A 142 3.01 1.13 2.41
CA ILE A 142 3.49 -0.16 1.90
C ILE A 142 3.26 -0.28 0.40
N MET A 143 2.09 0.13 -0.11
CA MET A 143 1.84 0.09 -1.56
C MET A 143 2.77 1.02 -2.34
N ALA A 144 2.97 2.24 -1.85
CA ALA A 144 3.81 3.25 -2.49
C ALA A 144 5.30 2.90 -2.43
N TYR A 145 5.80 2.47 -1.27
CA TYR A 145 7.22 2.20 -1.11
C TYR A 145 7.65 0.86 -1.69
N THR A 146 6.85 -0.19 -1.59
CA THR A 146 7.25 -1.50 -2.16
C THR A 146 6.90 -1.64 -3.64
N GLY A 147 5.97 -0.82 -4.15
CA GLY A 147 5.38 -1.00 -5.47
C GLY A 147 4.63 -2.32 -5.63
N ALA A 148 4.38 -3.08 -4.55
CA ALA A 148 3.72 -4.38 -4.63
C ALA A 148 2.29 -4.27 -5.16
N ARG A 149 1.79 -5.36 -5.74
CA ARG A 149 0.38 -5.42 -6.15
C ARG A 149 -0.49 -5.43 -4.89
N PRO A 150 -1.68 -4.79 -4.88
CA PRO A 150 -2.55 -4.79 -3.71
C PRO A 150 -2.87 -6.19 -3.18
N GLY A 151 -3.13 -7.16 -4.07
CA GLY A 151 -3.39 -8.56 -3.70
C GLY A 151 -2.17 -9.34 -3.18
N THR A 152 -0.99 -8.72 -3.12
CA THR A 152 0.20 -9.23 -2.43
C THR A 152 0.24 -8.75 -0.98
N ILE A 153 -0.41 -7.62 -0.67
CA ILE A 153 -0.41 -6.99 0.65
C ILE A 153 -1.63 -7.45 1.47
N VAL A 154 -2.81 -7.38 0.86
CA VAL A 154 -4.12 -7.74 1.44
C VAL A 154 -4.72 -8.97 0.76
N VAL A 155 -5.82 -9.50 1.30
CA VAL A 155 -6.48 -10.68 0.70
C VAL A 155 -6.93 -10.35 -0.72
N SER A 156 -6.32 -11.03 -1.68
CA SER A 156 -6.63 -10.87 -3.11
C SER A 156 -8.03 -11.37 -3.42
N SER A 157 -8.74 -10.69 -4.32
CA SER A 157 -10.05 -11.15 -4.80
C SER A 157 -9.98 -12.53 -5.47
N ALA A 158 -8.88 -12.84 -6.16
CA ALA A 158 -8.64 -14.14 -6.77
C ALA A 158 -8.41 -15.27 -5.73
N TYR A 159 -8.12 -14.90 -4.48
CA TYR A 159 -7.89 -15.83 -3.37
C TYR A 159 -8.76 -15.45 -2.16
N ALA A 160 -9.97 -14.93 -2.39
CA ALA A 160 -10.81 -14.38 -1.32
C ALA A 160 -11.09 -15.37 -0.18
N LYS A 161 -11.10 -16.67 -0.48
CA LYS A 161 -11.35 -17.76 0.49
C LYS A 161 -10.15 -18.12 1.36
N SER A 162 -8.93 -17.66 1.04
CA SER A 162 -7.71 -18.08 1.77
C SER A 162 -7.43 -17.25 3.02
N ASN A 163 -8.02 -16.06 3.14
CA ASN A 163 -7.67 -15.06 4.18
C ASN A 163 -6.16 -14.74 4.22
N ASP A 164 -5.46 -14.96 3.12
CA ASP A 164 -4.00 -14.91 3.07
C ASP A 164 -3.53 -13.53 2.59
N SER A 165 -2.88 -12.81 3.50
CA SER A 165 -2.33 -11.47 3.39
C SER A 165 -0.90 -11.43 3.97
N LEU A 166 -0.28 -10.26 4.02
CA LEU A 166 0.94 -10.10 4.83
C LEU A 166 0.63 -10.29 6.31
N LYS A 167 1.44 -11.12 6.95
CA LYS A 167 1.39 -11.49 8.37
C LYS A 167 2.68 -11.08 9.05
N TYR A 168 2.75 -11.14 10.38
CA TYR A 168 3.97 -10.75 11.11
C TYR A 168 5.22 -11.52 10.66
N LYS A 169 5.09 -12.80 10.27
CA LYS A 169 6.21 -13.58 9.71
C LYS A 169 6.79 -13.03 8.41
N ASP A 170 6.00 -12.25 7.68
CA ASP A 170 6.44 -11.65 6.41
C ASP A 170 7.21 -10.34 6.66
N PHE A 171 7.41 -9.94 7.92
CA PHE A 171 8.17 -8.76 8.32
C PHE A 171 9.34 -9.12 9.23
N GLU A 172 10.44 -8.38 9.08
CA GLU A 172 11.58 -8.42 10.01
C GLU A 172 11.96 -7.00 10.36
N LEU A 173 11.93 -6.67 11.66
CA LEU A 173 12.27 -5.33 12.16
C LEU A 173 13.64 -5.36 12.82
N LEU A 174 14.55 -4.54 12.33
CA LEU A 174 15.94 -4.47 12.74
C LEU A 174 16.27 -3.07 13.25
N LEU A 175 17.09 -2.98 14.30
CA LEU A 175 17.78 -1.75 14.68
C LEU A 175 19.24 -1.85 14.18
N MET A 176 19.69 -0.86 13.41
CA MET A 176 21.01 -0.86 12.75
C MET A 176 21.77 0.44 13.03
N PRO A 177 23.11 0.43 13.00
CA PRO A 177 23.90 1.64 13.15
C PRO A 177 23.77 2.48 11.87
N ALA A 178 23.51 3.78 12.05
CA ALA A 178 23.56 4.78 11.00
C ALA A 178 24.38 6.00 11.46
N CYS A 179 24.76 6.86 10.51
CA CYS A 179 25.58 8.04 10.78
C CYS A 179 24.96 8.96 11.84
N ASP A 180 23.64 9.11 11.83
CA ASP A 180 22.88 9.95 12.75
C ASP A 180 22.35 9.16 13.97
N GLY A 181 22.99 8.05 14.33
CA GLY A 181 22.59 7.15 15.41
C GLY A 181 21.67 6.01 14.98
N PRO A 182 21.35 5.06 15.88
CA PRO A 182 20.64 3.81 15.58
C PRO A 182 19.33 4.00 14.81
N GLU A 183 19.20 3.40 13.63
CA GLU A 183 18.02 3.47 12.79
C GLU A 183 17.21 2.18 12.77
N LEU A 184 15.89 2.31 12.68
CA LEU A 184 15.01 1.17 12.46
C LEU A 184 14.84 0.90 10.96
N VAL A 185 14.87 -0.38 10.61
CA VAL A 185 14.69 -0.90 9.26
C VAL A 185 13.70 -2.05 9.27
N LEU A 186 12.75 -2.01 8.35
CA LEU A 186 11.69 -3.00 8.20
C LEU A 186 11.86 -3.72 6.86
N LYS A 187 12.21 -5.00 6.91
CA LYS A 187 12.17 -5.87 5.74
C LYS A 187 10.78 -6.42 5.55
N VAL A 188 10.33 -6.44 4.30
CA VAL A 188 9.00 -6.91 3.90
C VAL A 188 9.14 -7.99 2.84
N THR A 189 8.80 -9.22 3.20
CA THR A 189 8.81 -10.37 2.30
C THR A 189 7.50 -10.44 1.53
N LEU A 190 7.56 -10.19 0.22
CA LEU A 190 6.41 -10.21 -0.68
C LEU A 190 6.03 -11.63 -1.12
N ARG A 191 5.79 -12.51 -0.15
CA ARG A 191 5.43 -13.93 -0.33
C ARG A 191 4.26 -14.14 -1.28
N LEU A 192 3.36 -13.17 -1.38
CA LEU A 192 2.09 -13.28 -2.08
C LEU A 192 2.12 -12.70 -3.51
N ALA A 193 3.30 -12.65 -4.13
CA ALA A 193 3.45 -12.16 -5.50
C ALA A 193 2.64 -12.99 -6.50
N LYS A 194 1.99 -12.32 -7.47
CA LYS A 194 1.19 -12.98 -8.51
C LYS A 194 2.06 -13.95 -9.31
N GLY A 195 1.61 -15.20 -9.44
CA GLY A 195 2.32 -16.24 -10.18
C GLY A 195 3.55 -16.83 -9.47
N ARG A 196 3.91 -16.32 -8.29
CA ARG A 196 5.02 -16.78 -7.44
C ARG A 196 4.62 -16.82 -5.95
N ARG A 197 3.35 -17.17 -5.68
CA ARG A 197 2.81 -17.19 -4.32
C ARG A 197 3.49 -18.29 -3.51
N ASN A 198 3.99 -17.97 -2.31
CA ASN A 198 4.74 -18.88 -1.43
C ASN A 198 6.00 -19.46 -2.08
N PHE A 199 6.54 -18.80 -3.09
CA PHE A 199 7.78 -19.23 -3.72
C PHE A 199 8.94 -19.01 -2.76
N ALA A 200 9.86 -19.98 -2.67
CA ALA A 200 11.02 -19.92 -1.76
C ALA A 200 11.88 -18.66 -1.97
N ARG A 201 11.86 -18.09 -3.17
CA ARG A 201 12.62 -16.91 -3.57
C ARG A 201 11.73 -15.66 -3.67
N ALA A 202 10.87 -15.49 -2.68
CA ALA A 202 10.00 -14.32 -2.58
C ALA A 202 10.84 -13.03 -2.47
N THR A 203 10.43 -11.98 -3.18
CA THR A 203 11.12 -10.70 -3.17
C THR A 203 11.02 -10.05 -1.79
N VAL A 204 12.16 -9.61 -1.25
CA VAL A 204 12.23 -8.87 0.01
C VAL A 204 12.56 -7.41 -0.28
N VAL A 205 11.71 -6.49 0.19
CA VAL A 205 11.92 -5.05 0.07
C VAL A 205 12.24 -4.48 1.44
N THR A 206 13.28 -3.65 1.50
CA THR A 206 13.70 -3.01 2.74
C THR A 206 13.18 -1.58 2.80
N LEU A 207 12.47 -1.26 3.88
CA LEU A 207 11.99 0.08 4.22
C LEU A 207 12.76 0.61 5.42
N HIS A 208 12.92 1.93 5.51
CA HIS A 208 13.65 2.57 6.60
C HIS A 208 12.75 3.55 7.35
N GLU A 209 13.11 3.86 8.59
CA GLU A 209 12.37 4.86 9.33
C GLU A 209 12.54 6.24 8.68
N ASP A 210 11.44 6.98 8.61
CA ASP A 210 11.49 8.42 8.38
C ASP A 210 11.43 9.12 9.74
N ARG A 211 12.54 9.76 10.12
CA ARG A 211 12.69 10.54 11.35
C ARG A 211 12.19 11.98 11.20
N LYS A 212 12.09 12.50 9.97
CA LYS A 212 11.65 13.86 9.66
C LYS A 212 10.13 13.93 9.69
N CYS A 213 9.45 12.93 9.14
CA CYS A 213 7.98 12.86 9.13
C CYS A 213 7.46 11.50 9.61
N ARG A 214 7.11 11.42 10.90
CA ARG A 214 6.53 10.20 11.50
C ARG A 214 5.19 9.79 10.87
N GLY A 215 4.44 10.73 10.29
CA GLY A 215 3.20 10.45 9.57
C GLY A 215 3.39 9.72 8.23
N GLN A 216 4.58 9.82 7.63
CA GLN A 216 4.97 9.13 6.39
C GLN A 216 5.80 7.86 6.63
N CYS A 217 6.28 7.69 7.87
CA CYS A 217 7.14 6.59 8.27
C CYS A 217 6.36 5.27 8.36
N PRO A 218 6.66 4.27 7.50
CA PRO A 218 5.98 2.97 7.52
C PRO A 218 6.24 2.21 8.82
N ILE A 219 7.43 2.39 9.39
CA ILE A 219 7.85 1.75 10.64
C ILE A 219 7.07 2.29 11.83
N THR A 220 6.72 3.58 11.84
CA THR A 220 5.90 4.17 12.92
C THR A 220 4.53 3.49 12.97
N MET A 221 3.91 3.26 11.82
CA MET A 221 2.63 2.56 11.75
C MET A 221 2.76 1.09 12.15
N PHE A 222 3.78 0.41 11.63
CA PHE A 222 4.03 -1.00 11.93
C PHE A 222 4.28 -1.24 13.42
N LEU A 223 5.10 -0.41 14.07
CA LEU A 223 5.33 -0.43 15.52
C LEU A 223 4.01 -0.24 16.28
N GLY A 224 3.18 0.71 15.87
CA GLY A 224 1.87 0.95 16.47
C GLY A 224 1.00 -0.32 16.47
N PHE A 225 0.98 -1.07 15.37
CA PHE A 225 0.25 -2.34 15.30
C PHE A 225 0.90 -3.42 16.16
N ALA A 226 2.21 -3.61 16.03
CA ALA A 226 2.96 -4.63 16.76
C ALA A 226 2.81 -4.46 18.28
N PHE A 227 2.83 -3.23 18.79
CA PHE A 227 2.60 -2.96 20.21
C PHE A 227 1.14 -3.11 20.62
N ALA A 228 0.19 -2.62 19.81
CA ALA A 228 -1.24 -2.82 20.07
C ALA A 228 -1.62 -4.31 20.12
N ASP A 229 -0.93 -5.13 19.31
CA ASP A 229 -1.14 -6.57 19.21
C ASP A 229 -0.29 -7.37 20.19
N GLN A 230 0.56 -6.71 20.99
CA GLN A 230 1.54 -7.35 21.86
C GLN A 230 2.41 -8.39 21.12
N ALA A 231 2.77 -8.07 19.89
CA ALA A 231 3.40 -9.00 18.95
C ALA A 231 4.86 -9.31 19.29
N PHE A 232 5.57 -8.38 19.92
CA PHE A 232 6.96 -8.57 20.30
C PHE A 232 7.13 -9.56 21.45
N GLU A 233 8.21 -10.34 21.42
CA GLU A 233 8.53 -11.32 22.46
C GLU A 233 8.87 -10.63 23.80
N ASN A 234 9.84 -9.71 23.79
CA ASN A 234 10.41 -9.08 24.98
C ASN A 234 10.65 -7.58 24.80
N LEU A 235 9.73 -6.87 24.12
CA LEU A 235 9.87 -5.44 23.86
C LEU A 235 8.61 -4.67 24.25
N HIS A 236 8.78 -3.68 25.14
CA HIS A 236 7.77 -2.72 25.52
C HIS A 236 8.03 -1.36 24.81
N PRO A 237 7.00 -0.57 24.43
CA PRO A 237 7.18 0.70 23.71
C PRO A 237 8.20 1.65 24.34
N ARG A 238 8.22 1.74 25.68
CA ARG A 238 9.12 2.64 26.44
C ARG A 238 10.60 2.28 26.30
N GLN A 239 10.92 1.06 25.88
CA GLN A 239 12.30 0.59 25.75
C GLN A 239 12.92 0.96 24.41
N LEU A 240 12.13 1.36 23.41
CA LEU A 240 12.60 1.56 22.03
C LEU A 240 13.78 2.55 21.94
N GLY A 241 13.70 3.66 22.68
CA GLY A 241 14.76 4.67 22.74
C GLY A 241 16.00 4.29 23.57
N HIS A 242 15.95 3.15 24.27
CA HIS A 242 17.03 2.65 25.12
C HIS A 242 17.68 1.38 24.55
N LEU A 243 17.22 0.91 23.40
CA LEU A 243 17.81 -0.25 22.73
C LEU A 243 19.27 0.05 22.36
N LYS A 244 20.13 -0.92 22.62
CA LYS A 244 21.55 -0.85 22.27
C LYS A 244 21.85 -1.92 21.24
N ILE A 245 22.52 -1.52 20.18
CA ILE A 245 23.04 -2.45 19.20
C ILE A 245 24.24 -3.15 19.84
N GLY A 246 24.16 -4.48 19.92
CA GLY A 246 25.25 -5.30 20.43
C GLY A 246 26.42 -5.38 19.44
N GLU A 247 27.36 -6.27 19.72
CA GLU A 247 28.57 -6.46 18.90
C GLU A 247 28.29 -6.95 17.47
N HIS A 248 27.08 -7.47 17.21
CA HIS A 248 26.66 -8.06 15.94
C HIS A 248 26.25 -7.05 14.86
N GLY A 249 26.47 -5.75 15.09
CA GLY A 249 26.25 -4.70 14.09
C GLY A 249 24.78 -4.45 13.73
N HIS A 250 23.84 -5.16 14.33
CA HIS A 250 22.39 -4.92 14.27
C HIS A 250 21.70 -5.64 15.45
N LEU A 251 20.44 -5.29 15.71
CA LEU A 251 19.59 -5.90 16.73
C LEU A 251 18.22 -6.26 16.13
N PRO A 252 17.93 -7.55 15.88
CA PRO A 252 16.61 -8.01 15.47
C PRO A 252 15.58 -7.88 16.59
N LEU A 253 14.41 -7.31 16.29
CA LEU A 253 13.28 -7.19 17.21
C LEU A 253 12.30 -8.35 16.96
N LYS A 254 12.41 -9.39 17.79
CA LYS A 254 11.69 -10.65 17.62
C LYS A 254 10.20 -10.55 17.93
N PHE A 255 9.39 -11.22 17.11
CA PHE A 255 7.96 -11.43 17.36
C PHE A 255 7.74 -12.78 18.05
N LYS A 256 6.65 -12.87 18.83
CA LYS A 256 6.18 -14.13 19.42
C LYS A 256 5.79 -15.11 18.33
N GLU A 257 6.11 -16.40 18.53
CA GLU A 257 5.71 -17.48 17.60
C GLU A 257 4.20 -17.49 17.32
N SER A 258 3.40 -17.32 18.38
CA SER A 258 1.92 -17.22 18.29
C SER A 258 1.40 -16.10 17.39
N MET A 259 2.23 -15.11 17.06
CA MET A 259 1.85 -13.93 16.28
C MET A 259 2.27 -14.02 14.82
N LEU A 260 3.15 -14.94 14.46
CA LEU A 260 3.70 -15.08 13.11
C LEU A 260 2.63 -15.27 12.03
N GLU A 261 1.56 -16.00 12.33
CA GLU A 261 0.45 -16.24 11.41
C GLU A 261 -0.66 -15.18 11.44
N VAL A 262 -0.56 -14.19 12.33
CA VAL A 262 -1.57 -13.13 12.48
C VAL A 262 -1.40 -12.08 11.39
N PRO A 263 -2.46 -11.74 10.64
CA PRO A 263 -2.41 -10.66 9.66
C PRO A 263 -2.11 -9.31 10.32
N VAL A 264 -1.25 -8.49 9.71
CA VAL A 264 -0.92 -7.16 10.27
C VAL A 264 -2.11 -6.20 10.10
N CYS A 265 -2.73 -6.17 8.93
CA CYS A 265 -3.92 -5.37 8.64
C CYS A 265 -5.17 -6.24 8.73
N ARG A 266 -6.05 -5.94 9.70
CA ARG A 266 -7.24 -6.76 10.01
C ARG A 266 -8.53 -5.95 9.91
N VAL A 267 -9.63 -6.64 9.61
CA VAL A 267 -10.96 -6.01 9.56
C VAL A 267 -11.52 -5.84 10.96
N TYR A 268 -12.34 -4.83 11.13
CA TYR A 268 -13.23 -4.72 12.28
C TYR A 268 -14.37 -5.73 12.17
N SER A 269 -14.69 -6.35 13.29
CA SER A 269 -15.76 -7.34 13.42
C SER A 269 -16.24 -7.30 14.87
N GLU A 270 -17.55 -7.20 15.09
CA GLU A 270 -18.16 -7.39 16.42
C GLU A 270 -17.57 -6.49 17.52
N GLY A 271 -17.42 -5.19 17.28
CA GLY A 271 -16.95 -4.26 18.32
C GLY A 271 -15.43 -4.10 18.41
N ALA A 272 -14.65 -4.98 17.78
CA ALA A 272 -13.19 -4.97 17.89
C ALA A 272 -12.50 -5.25 16.54
N ILE A 273 -11.18 -5.11 16.52
CA ILE A 273 -10.36 -5.59 15.41
C ILE A 273 -10.33 -7.12 15.48
N SER A 274 -10.68 -7.78 14.38
CA SER A 274 -10.66 -9.23 14.30
C SER A 274 -9.29 -9.77 14.63
N LEU A 275 -9.23 -10.86 15.40
CA LEU A 275 -7.96 -11.52 15.74
C LEU A 275 -7.29 -12.14 14.51
N ILE A 276 -8.08 -12.64 13.56
CA ILE A 276 -7.59 -13.48 12.45
C ILE A 276 -7.99 -13.00 11.06
N LYS A 277 -9.05 -12.19 10.90
CA LYS A 277 -9.55 -11.83 9.56
C LYS A 277 -8.77 -10.65 8.99
N ALA A 278 -8.07 -10.89 7.90
CA ALA A 278 -7.28 -9.88 7.20
C ALA A 278 -8.17 -8.90 6.42
N VAL A 279 -7.65 -7.69 6.19
CA VAL A 279 -8.26 -6.74 5.24
C VAL A 279 -8.32 -7.38 3.85
N THR A 280 -9.44 -7.21 3.15
CA THR A 280 -9.61 -7.68 1.78
C THR A 280 -9.33 -6.58 0.77
N TYR A 281 -9.08 -6.97 -0.49
CA TYR A 281 -8.93 -6.02 -1.58
C TYR A 281 -10.12 -5.07 -1.71
N ASP A 282 -11.34 -5.55 -1.54
CA ASP A 282 -12.54 -4.73 -1.64
C ASP A 282 -12.63 -3.69 -0.52
N VAL A 283 -12.30 -4.09 0.71
CA VAL A 283 -12.21 -3.16 1.85
C VAL A 283 -11.16 -2.08 1.58
N LEU A 284 -9.94 -2.48 1.19
CA LEU A 284 -8.86 -1.56 0.84
C LEU A 284 -9.28 -0.61 -0.30
N ARG A 285 -9.88 -1.14 -1.36
CA ARG A 285 -10.35 -0.35 -2.51
C ARG A 285 -11.40 0.67 -2.10
N ASN A 286 -12.35 0.28 -1.26
CA ASN A 286 -13.41 1.16 -0.79
C ASN A 286 -12.85 2.26 0.13
N GLN A 287 -11.94 1.91 1.04
CA GLN A 287 -11.26 2.86 1.91
C GLN A 287 -10.43 3.88 1.11
N ALA A 288 -9.67 3.43 0.13
CA ALA A 288 -8.91 4.30 -0.75
C ALA A 288 -9.84 5.25 -1.53
N ASN A 289 -10.91 4.74 -2.12
CA ASN A 289 -11.87 5.56 -2.86
C ASN A 289 -12.52 6.61 -1.95
N GLN A 290 -13.01 6.21 -0.78
CA GLN A 290 -13.62 7.13 0.18
C GLN A 290 -12.62 8.19 0.67
N LEU A 291 -11.36 7.82 0.92
CA LEU A 291 -10.33 8.78 1.30
C LEU A 291 -10.08 9.80 0.18
N GLY A 292 -9.96 9.35 -1.08
CA GLY A 292 -9.80 10.24 -2.22
C GLY A 292 -10.99 11.19 -2.40
N GLN A 293 -12.22 10.71 -2.20
CA GLN A 293 -13.43 11.54 -2.23
C GLN A 293 -13.44 12.58 -1.11
N ARG A 294 -13.08 12.20 0.12
CA ARG A 294 -13.01 13.12 1.26
C ARG A 294 -11.92 14.19 1.09
N LEU A 295 -10.80 13.82 0.48
CA LEU A 295 -9.74 14.77 0.10
C LEU A 295 -10.17 15.69 -1.06
N GLY A 296 -11.15 15.29 -1.88
CA GLY A 296 -11.61 16.07 -3.03
C GLY A 296 -10.84 15.78 -4.32
N LEU A 297 -10.23 14.60 -4.45
CA LEU A 297 -9.57 14.18 -5.69
C LEU A 297 -10.62 14.01 -6.81
N GLN A 298 -10.36 14.63 -7.96
CA GLN A 298 -11.21 14.46 -9.15
C GLN A 298 -11.15 13.02 -9.68
N ALA A 299 -9.95 12.44 -9.70
CA ALA A 299 -9.72 11.06 -10.08
C ALA A 299 -10.06 10.09 -8.93
N VAL A 300 -10.61 8.92 -9.29
CA VAL A 300 -10.92 7.89 -8.28
C VAL A 300 -9.63 7.27 -7.76
N LEU A 301 -9.31 7.51 -6.49
CA LEU A 301 -8.19 6.88 -5.81
C LEU A 301 -8.39 5.37 -5.70
N ARG A 302 -7.47 4.62 -6.29
CA ARG A 302 -7.43 3.16 -6.33
C ARG A 302 -6.10 2.65 -5.80
N PRO A 303 -6.09 1.46 -5.18
CA PRO A 303 -4.84 0.81 -4.75
C PRO A 303 -3.78 0.68 -5.85
N TYR A 304 -4.20 0.55 -7.12
CA TYR A 304 -3.26 0.41 -8.24
C TYR A 304 -2.57 1.74 -8.64
N ASN A 305 -3.10 2.90 -8.24
CA ASN A 305 -2.46 4.19 -8.53
C ASN A 305 -1.10 4.32 -7.84
N PHE A 306 -0.97 3.83 -6.59
CA PHE A 306 0.29 3.81 -5.85
C PHE A 306 1.38 3.00 -6.57
N ARG A 307 1.05 1.77 -7.00
CA ARG A 307 1.99 0.93 -7.77
C ARG A 307 2.44 1.60 -9.07
N ARG A 308 1.54 2.30 -9.76
CA ARG A 308 1.91 3.09 -10.95
C ARG A 308 2.84 4.25 -10.59
N GLY A 309 2.57 4.92 -9.47
CA GLY A 309 3.45 5.93 -8.90
C GLY A 309 4.87 5.42 -8.70
N THR A 310 5.02 4.31 -7.95
CA THR A 310 6.32 3.66 -7.75
C THR A 310 6.98 3.28 -9.06
N ALA A 311 6.24 2.63 -9.97
CA ALA A 311 6.76 2.18 -11.26
C ALA A 311 7.28 3.32 -12.13
N ASN A 312 6.68 4.51 -12.07
CA ASN A 312 7.18 5.70 -12.76
C ASN A 312 8.35 6.35 -12.01
N ALA A 313 8.28 6.42 -10.68
CA ALA A 313 9.30 7.06 -9.85
C ALA A 313 10.67 6.38 -9.96
N ILE A 314 10.71 5.06 -10.17
CA ILE A 314 11.93 4.27 -10.33
C ILE A 314 12.38 4.13 -11.80
N ALA A 315 11.49 4.39 -12.77
CA ALA A 315 11.80 4.18 -14.19
C ALA A 315 12.98 5.07 -14.63
N GLY A 316 13.96 4.47 -15.33
CA GLY A 316 15.16 5.16 -15.79
C GLY A 316 16.20 5.48 -14.71
N LYS A 317 15.92 5.20 -13.42
CA LYS A 317 16.84 5.45 -12.29
C LYS A 317 17.53 4.19 -11.76
N ILE A 318 17.08 3.02 -12.19
CA ILE A 318 17.59 1.70 -11.79
C ILE A 318 17.72 0.80 -13.01
N THR A 319 18.43 -0.32 -12.88
CA THR A 319 18.59 -1.28 -13.99
C THR A 319 17.26 -1.99 -14.30
N ALA A 320 17.11 -2.51 -15.51
CA ALA A 320 15.93 -3.27 -15.91
C ALA A 320 15.70 -4.52 -15.03
N GLU A 321 16.78 -5.14 -14.56
CA GLU A 321 16.74 -6.29 -13.65
C GLU A 321 16.20 -5.89 -12.27
N GLN A 322 16.72 -4.79 -11.70
CA GLN A 322 16.22 -4.22 -10.44
C GLN A 322 14.74 -3.84 -10.54
N TYR A 323 14.35 -3.19 -11.64
CA TYR A 323 12.97 -2.80 -11.92
C TYR A 323 12.03 -4.01 -11.96
N THR A 324 12.43 -5.03 -12.71
CA THR A 324 11.69 -6.29 -12.87
C THR A 324 11.53 -7.00 -11.54
N LYS A 325 12.60 -7.10 -10.76
CA LYS A 325 12.61 -7.75 -9.45
C LYS A 325 11.71 -7.02 -8.45
N LEU A 326 11.88 -5.71 -8.29
CA LEU A 326 11.07 -4.91 -7.37
C LEU A 326 9.57 -5.03 -7.70
N LEU A 327 9.22 -4.90 -8.98
CA LEU A 327 7.83 -5.00 -9.41
C LEU A 327 7.32 -6.44 -9.53
N ASN A 328 8.11 -7.45 -9.18
CA ASN A 328 7.75 -8.86 -9.30
C ASN A 328 7.21 -9.18 -10.71
N HIS A 329 7.97 -8.79 -11.72
CA HIS A 329 7.78 -9.21 -13.10
C HIS A 329 8.63 -10.46 -13.34
N THR A 330 8.10 -11.42 -14.09
CA THR A 330 8.83 -12.63 -14.44
C THR A 330 9.75 -12.35 -15.62
N THR A 331 11.06 -12.54 -15.43
CA THR A 331 12.00 -12.69 -16.55
C THR A 331 12.54 -14.12 -16.57
N LYS A 332 12.84 -14.64 -17.76
CA LYS A 332 13.45 -15.98 -17.92
C LYS A 332 14.96 -15.83 -18.10
N THR A 333 15.66 -15.31 -17.11
CA THR A 333 17.12 -15.13 -17.20
C THR A 333 17.84 -15.98 -16.15
N SER A 334 19.00 -16.53 -16.52
CA SER A 334 19.86 -17.30 -15.60
C SER A 334 20.37 -16.48 -14.41
N ALA A 335 20.54 -15.16 -14.61
CA ALA A 335 20.88 -14.21 -13.56
C ALA A 335 19.87 -14.21 -12.40
N GLU A 336 18.59 -14.56 -12.64
CA GLU A 336 17.63 -14.72 -11.56
C GLU A 336 18.07 -15.78 -10.56
N TYR A 337 18.82 -16.84 -10.91
CA TYR A 337 19.22 -17.90 -9.99
C TYR A 337 20.27 -17.47 -8.95
N TYR A 338 21.16 -16.56 -9.31
CA TYR A 338 22.23 -16.08 -8.42
C TYR A 338 21.83 -14.83 -7.61
N ALA A 339 20.77 -14.15 -8.02
CA ALA A 339 20.32 -12.95 -7.33
C ALA A 339 19.81 -13.28 -5.92
N SER A 340 20.20 -12.48 -4.93
CA SER A 340 19.58 -12.50 -3.58
C SER A 340 18.06 -12.31 -3.68
N ASN A 341 17.30 -12.69 -2.67
CA ASN A 341 15.87 -12.34 -2.58
C ASN A 341 15.66 -10.84 -2.28
N GLU A 342 16.64 -10.20 -1.64
CA GLU A 342 16.58 -8.79 -1.25
C GLU A 342 16.77 -7.86 -2.45
N VAL A 343 15.89 -6.87 -2.58
CA VAL A 343 15.98 -5.86 -3.63
C VAL A 343 17.00 -4.80 -3.23
N ARG A 344 18.01 -4.61 -4.08
CA ARG A 344 19.01 -3.54 -3.95
C ARG A 344 18.50 -2.24 -4.59
N VAL A 345 17.34 -1.76 -4.16
CA VAL A 345 16.72 -0.51 -4.62
C VAL A 345 16.09 0.17 -3.43
N ASP A 346 16.48 1.41 -3.18
CA ASP A 346 15.85 2.26 -2.18
C ASP A 346 14.57 2.87 -2.76
N SER A 347 13.58 2.01 -2.90
CA SER A 347 12.28 2.32 -3.50
C SER A 347 11.49 3.36 -2.70
N GLN A 348 11.72 3.44 -1.38
CA GLN A 348 11.13 4.46 -0.52
C GLN A 348 11.63 5.86 -0.89
N ASN A 349 12.95 6.09 -0.91
CA ASN A 349 13.48 7.40 -1.29
C ASN A 349 13.22 7.74 -2.76
N LEU A 350 13.33 6.76 -3.68
CA LEU A 350 13.01 7.00 -5.09
C LEU A 350 11.55 7.45 -5.29
N PHE A 351 10.61 6.82 -4.59
CA PHE A 351 9.20 7.22 -4.62
C PHE A 351 9.02 8.64 -4.08
N LEU A 352 9.70 8.98 -2.98
CA LEU A 352 9.69 10.32 -2.37
C LEU A 352 10.51 11.36 -3.16
N GLN A 353 11.04 11.01 -4.33
CA GLN A 353 11.90 11.85 -5.17
C GLN A 353 13.20 12.31 -4.47
N ALA A 354 13.67 11.52 -3.49
CA ALA A 354 14.95 11.71 -2.83
C ALA A 354 16.05 10.84 -3.46
N ALA A 355 17.31 11.15 -3.11
CA ALA A 355 18.45 10.33 -3.50
C ALA A 355 18.39 8.95 -2.83
N GLN A 356 18.81 7.91 -3.55
CA GLN A 356 18.91 6.56 -3.00
C GLN A 356 20.01 6.48 -1.96
N GLU A 357 19.76 5.73 -0.89
CA GLU A 357 20.76 5.39 0.12
C GLU A 357 21.07 3.90 0.08
N THR A 358 21.92 3.50 -0.87
CA THR A 358 22.25 2.09 -1.11
C THR A 358 23.20 1.50 -0.07
N GLU A 359 23.95 2.33 0.65
CA GLU A 359 24.91 1.85 1.67
C GLU A 359 24.23 1.01 2.75
N ARG A 360 23.04 1.44 3.20
CA ARG A 360 22.19 0.68 4.12
C ARG A 360 21.90 -0.72 3.58
N LEU A 361 21.45 -0.79 2.32
CA LEU A 361 21.10 -2.04 1.65
C LEU A 361 22.32 -2.95 1.48
N ASP A 362 23.48 -2.37 1.15
CA ASP A 362 24.72 -3.10 0.92
C ASP A 362 25.24 -3.75 2.22
N LYS A 363 25.10 -3.07 3.37
CA LYS A 363 25.44 -3.62 4.69
C LYS A 363 24.65 -4.88 5.02
N MET A 364 23.38 -4.95 4.64
CA MET A 364 22.49 -6.07 4.94
C MET A 364 22.68 -7.29 4.03
N GLN A 365 23.43 -7.18 2.94
CA GLN A 365 23.61 -8.28 1.98
C GLN A 365 24.70 -9.27 2.37
N GLY A 366 25.70 -8.83 3.12
CA GLY A 366 26.85 -9.67 3.46
C GLY A 366 26.46 -10.75 4.48
N MET A 367 26.95 -11.98 4.30
CA MET A 367 26.79 -13.05 5.31
C MET A 367 27.29 -12.64 6.70
N ASN A 368 28.30 -11.77 6.73
CA ASN A 368 28.85 -11.23 7.98
C ASN A 368 27.82 -10.42 8.78
N PHE A 369 26.83 -9.82 8.12
CA PHE A 369 25.76 -9.08 8.78
C PHE A 369 24.97 -10.00 9.74
N TYR A 370 24.67 -11.23 9.32
CA TYR A 370 23.91 -12.21 10.11
C TYR A 370 24.80 -13.13 10.95
N LYS A 371 26.11 -12.88 11.00
CA LYS A 371 27.05 -13.74 11.72
C LYS A 371 26.85 -13.60 13.23
N GLN A 372 26.53 -14.72 13.88
CA GLN A 372 26.53 -14.84 15.32
C GLN A 372 27.93 -15.30 15.78
N SER A 373 28.86 -14.38 15.96
CA SER A 373 30.26 -14.69 16.32
C SER A 373 30.42 -15.46 17.63
N HIS A 374 29.44 -15.39 18.53
CA HIS A 374 29.42 -16.10 19.82
C HIS A 374 28.57 -17.38 19.80
N ALA A 375 28.03 -17.77 18.63
CA ALA A 375 27.33 -19.03 18.51
C ALA A 375 28.32 -20.18 18.81
N PRO A 376 27.92 -21.17 19.63
CA PRO A 376 28.80 -22.27 20.00
C PRO A 376 29.24 -23.03 18.75
N ALA A 377 30.55 -23.20 18.56
CA ALA A 377 31.12 -23.95 17.44
C ALA A 377 30.84 -25.46 17.54
N SER A 378 30.53 -25.95 18.74
CA SER A 378 30.09 -27.31 19.00
C SER A 378 29.05 -27.32 20.10
N LEU A 379 28.02 -28.15 19.94
CA LEU A 379 27.08 -28.46 21.01
C LEU A 379 27.66 -29.57 21.91
N PRO A 380 27.36 -29.56 23.22
CA PRO A 380 27.67 -30.70 24.08
C PRO A 380 27.08 -31.99 23.52
N HIS A 381 27.74 -33.13 23.75
CA HIS A 381 27.30 -34.43 23.22
C HIS A 381 25.84 -34.74 23.54
N SER A 382 25.38 -34.40 24.75
CA SER A 382 23.99 -34.59 25.18
C SER A 382 22.98 -33.77 24.37
N GLU A 383 23.30 -32.52 24.01
CA GLU A 383 22.43 -31.67 23.19
C GLU A 383 22.45 -32.12 21.72
N ASN A 384 23.63 -32.51 21.20
CA ASN A 384 23.72 -33.14 19.88
C ASN A 384 22.88 -34.42 19.79
N GLN A 385 22.93 -35.28 20.81
CA GLN A 385 22.10 -36.49 20.87
C GLN A 385 20.61 -36.17 20.88
N LYS A 386 20.17 -35.07 21.50
CA LYS A 386 18.76 -34.65 21.44
C LYS A 386 18.35 -34.26 20.02
N ILE A 387 19.19 -33.50 19.31
CA ILE A 387 18.94 -33.11 17.91
C ILE A 387 18.93 -34.33 17.00
N LEU A 388 19.94 -35.20 17.09
CA LEU A 388 20.02 -36.41 16.28
C LEU A 388 18.85 -37.36 16.55
N ASN A 389 18.34 -37.39 17.77
CA ASN A 389 17.15 -38.18 18.13
C ASN A 389 15.83 -37.46 17.92
N ASP A 390 15.85 -36.19 17.48
CA ASP A 390 14.66 -35.43 17.19
C ASP A 390 13.87 -36.11 16.05
N PRO A 391 12.57 -36.41 16.25
CA PRO A 391 11.76 -37.08 15.23
C PRO A 391 11.67 -36.32 13.92
N GLU A 392 11.67 -34.98 13.95
CA GLU A 392 11.63 -34.15 12.75
C GLU A 392 12.98 -34.19 12.02
N TYR A 393 14.10 -34.15 12.76
CA TYR A 393 15.43 -34.29 12.18
C TYR A 393 15.60 -35.64 11.46
N LYS A 394 15.28 -36.76 12.12
CA LYS A 394 15.34 -38.11 11.52
C LYS A 394 14.45 -38.24 10.29
N ARG A 395 13.26 -37.63 10.33
CA ARG A 395 12.34 -37.61 9.18
C ARG A 395 12.97 -36.87 7.98
N LEU A 396 13.58 -35.71 8.22
CA LEU A 396 14.26 -34.94 7.17
C LEU A 396 15.46 -35.68 6.60
N GLU A 397 16.27 -36.32 7.45
CA GLU A 397 17.42 -37.13 7.04
C GLU A 397 17.00 -38.33 6.16
N THR A 398 15.88 -38.98 6.52
CA THR A 398 15.30 -40.06 5.70
C THR A 398 14.87 -39.54 4.32
N ILE A 399 14.16 -38.41 4.27
CA ILE A 399 13.73 -37.78 3.02
C ILE A 399 14.93 -37.41 2.15
N GLU A 400 15.99 -36.84 2.74
CA GLU A 400 17.21 -36.50 2.02
C GLU A 400 17.87 -37.74 1.42
N SER A 401 18.00 -38.82 2.20
CA SER A 401 18.55 -40.08 1.72
C SER A 401 17.72 -40.69 0.59
N ASP A 402 16.39 -40.66 0.70
CA ASP A 402 15.49 -41.19 -0.34
C ASP A 402 15.63 -40.40 -1.65
N VAL A 403 15.68 -39.07 -1.58
CA VAL A 403 15.87 -38.21 -2.76
C VAL A 403 17.25 -38.44 -3.39
N LEU A 404 18.31 -38.58 -2.59
CA LEU A 404 19.65 -38.88 -3.10
C LEU A 404 19.70 -40.23 -3.82
N ASN A 405 18.96 -41.23 -3.32
CA ASN A 405 18.88 -42.55 -3.92
C ASN A 405 18.02 -42.58 -5.20
N GLU A 406 17.04 -41.69 -5.37
CA GLU A 406 16.24 -41.57 -6.60
C GLU A 406 16.97 -40.81 -7.73
N VAL A 407 17.92 -39.95 -7.37
CA VAL A 407 18.68 -39.11 -8.33
C VAL A 407 19.99 -39.79 -8.78
N ALA A 408 20.49 -40.76 -8.01
CA ALA A 408 21.64 -41.61 -8.37
C ALA A 408 21.23 -42.77 -9.29
#